data_AF-A0A7J4LTZ6-F1
#
_entry.id   AF-A0A7J4LTZ6-F1
#
_cell.length_a   1.000
_cell.length_b   1.000
_cell.length_c   1.000
_cell.angle_alpha   90.00
_cell.angle_beta   90.00
_cell.angle_gamma   90.00
#
_symmetry.space_group_name_H-M   'P 1'
#
loop_
_entity.id
_entity.type
_entity.pdbx_description
1 polymer ?
#
loop_
_entity_poly.entity_id
_entity_poly.type
_entity_poly.pdbx_seq_one_letter_code
_entity_poly.pdbx_strand_id
1 'polypeptide(L)'
;MPNIRKLKESFAGKLLPASAFFSGIILFVIILTLAWRSLPILTEKSPLDLLTGSSWLPFTGEFGFYPFILSTVLVTVLALILAVPLSILSAVYLSEYATERVRSNVLPLIDLLAGIPPVVYGVFG
;
A
#
# COMPACT_ATOMS: atom_id res chain seq x y z
N MET A 1 -34.10 10.81 -28.22
CA MET A 1 -33.57 10.24 -26.95
C MET A 1 -32.39 11.04 -26.33
N PRO A 2 -32.40 12.39 -26.21
CA PRO A 2 -31.29 13.16 -25.63
C PRO A 2 -31.32 13.36 -24.08
N ASN A 3 -32.46 13.12 -23.41
CA ASN A 3 -32.60 13.43 -21.97
C ASN A 3 -31.85 12.46 -21.04
N ILE A 4 -31.72 11.18 -21.39
CA ILE A 4 -31.08 10.18 -20.53
C ILE A 4 -29.57 10.43 -20.40
N ARG A 5 -28.92 10.92 -21.47
CA ARG A 5 -27.48 11.23 -21.46
C ARG A 5 -27.17 12.43 -20.56
N LYS A 6 -27.93 13.53 -20.68
CA LYS A 6 -27.78 14.71 -19.83
C LYS A 6 -28.07 14.43 -18.36
N LEU A 7 -29.05 13.56 -18.08
CA LEU A 7 -29.35 13.12 -16.71
C LEU A 7 -28.21 12.28 -16.12
N LYS A 8 -27.65 11.33 -16.90
CA LYS A 8 -26.49 10.53 -16.49
C LYS A 8 -25.24 11.40 -16.25
N GLU A 9 -24.96 12.36 -17.14
CA GLU A 9 -23.82 13.27 -17.01
C GLU A 9 -23.95 14.20 -15.79
N SER A 10 -25.16 14.74 -15.53
CA SER A 10 -25.43 15.55 -14.34
C SER A 10 -25.39 14.76 -13.03
N PHE A 11 -25.89 13.52 -13.05
CA PHE A 11 -25.84 12.61 -11.90
C PHE A 11 -24.40 12.17 -11.61
N ALA A 12 -23.65 11.74 -12.63
CA ALA A 12 -22.23 11.38 -12.49
C ALA A 12 -21.37 12.58 -12.04
N GLY A 13 -21.63 13.77 -12.60
CA GLY A 13 -20.94 15.00 -12.24
C GLY A 13 -21.14 15.44 -10.79
N LYS A 14 -22.24 15.01 -10.14
CA LYS A 14 -22.47 15.25 -8.71
C LYS A 14 -22.02 14.08 -7.83
N LEU A 15 -22.15 12.85 -8.31
CA LEU A 15 -21.82 11.64 -7.55
C LEU A 15 -20.31 11.47 -7.37
N LEU A 16 -19.52 11.72 -8.41
CA LEU A 16 -18.05 11.57 -8.37
C LEU A 16 -17.37 12.51 -7.36
N PRO A 17 -17.64 13.83 -7.33
CA PRO A 17 -17.06 14.68 -6.29
C PRO A 17 -17.61 14.36 -4.90
N ALA A 18 -18.86 13.90 -4.79
CA ALA A 18 -19.43 13.50 -3.50
C ALA A 18 -18.75 12.25 -2.94
N SER A 19 -18.46 11.24 -3.76
CA SER A 19 -17.74 10.04 -3.33
C SER A 19 -16.28 10.35 -2.98
N ALA A 20 -15.62 11.22 -3.75
CA ALA A 20 -14.27 11.70 -3.43
C ALA A 20 -14.23 12.46 -2.10
N PHE A 21 -15.21 13.34 -1.87
CA PHE A 21 -15.34 14.08 -0.62
C PHE A 21 -15.61 13.15 0.57
N PHE A 22 -16.50 12.16 0.40
CA PHE A 22 -16.79 11.15 1.41
C PHE A 22 -15.56 10.32 1.78
N SER A 23 -14.79 9.87 0.77
CA SER A 23 -13.50 9.18 0.99
C SER A 23 -12.51 10.07 1.76
N GLY A 24 -12.43 11.36 1.39
CA GLY A 24 -11.61 12.34 2.11
C GLY A 24 -12.02 12.51 3.58
N ILE A 25 -13.33 12.55 3.87
CA ILE A 25 -13.83 12.60 5.25
C ILE A 25 -13.42 11.36 6.02
N ILE A 26 -13.55 10.16 5.44
CA ILE A 26 -13.15 8.92 6.12
C ILE A 26 -11.66 8.95 6.46
N LEU A 27 -10.80 9.33 5.50
CA LEU A 27 -9.37 9.48 5.74
C LEU A 27 -9.08 10.48 6.87
N PHE A 28 -9.78 11.62 6.86
CA PHE A 28 -9.64 12.62 7.91
C PHE A 28 -10.04 12.08 9.30
N VAL A 29 -11.15 11.34 9.40
CA VAL A 29 -11.59 10.70 10.64
C VAL A 29 -10.59 9.64 11.12
N ILE A 30 -10.01 8.84 10.20
CA ILE A 30 -8.97 7.86 10.54
C ILE A 30 -7.76 8.56 11.15
N ILE A 31 -7.27 9.64 10.51
CA ILE A 31 -6.12 10.41 11.00
C ILE A 31 -6.41 10.98 12.40
N LEU A 32 -7.57 11.62 12.59
CA LEU A 32 -7.97 12.16 13.90
C LEU A 32 -8.06 11.07 14.97
N THR A 33 -8.62 9.91 14.62
CA THR A 33 -8.77 8.79 15.57
C THR A 33 -7.42 8.20 15.96
N LEU A 34 -6.49 8.05 15.01
CA LEU A 34 -5.13 7.58 15.30
C LEU A 34 -4.36 8.58 16.16
N ALA A 35 -4.45 9.87 15.84
CA ALA A 35 -3.81 10.93 16.64
C ALA A 35 -4.33 10.88 18.08
N TRP A 36 -5.65 10.81 18.27
CA TRP A 36 -6.24 10.75 19.61
C TRP A 36 -5.84 9.47 20.36
N ARG A 37 -5.84 8.32 19.69
CA ARG A 37 -5.43 7.05 20.32
C ARG A 37 -3.95 6.99 20.68
N SER A 38 -3.08 7.72 19.96
CA SER A 38 -1.64 7.75 20.21
C SER A 38 -1.21 8.67 21.36
N LEU A 39 -2.05 9.64 21.75
CA LEU A 39 -1.74 10.64 22.78
C LEU A 39 -1.22 10.04 24.10
N PRO A 40 -1.87 9.02 24.71
CA PRO A 40 -1.41 8.47 26.00
C PRO A 40 0.03 7.97 25.99
N ILE A 41 0.44 7.31 24.90
CA ILE A 41 1.80 6.75 24.75
C ILE A 41 2.83 7.87 24.54
N LEU A 42 2.46 8.90 23.77
CA LEU A 42 3.32 10.06 23.50
C LEU A 42 3.51 10.97 24.73
N THR A 43 2.56 10.95 25.68
CA THR A 43 2.69 11.69 26.94
C THR A 43 3.51 10.94 27.99
N GLU A 44 3.50 9.61 27.97
CA GLU A 44 4.22 8.78 28.95
C GLU A 44 5.68 8.50 28.56
N LYS A 45 5.99 8.49 27.26
CA LYS A 45 7.32 8.16 26.74
C LYS A 45 7.79 9.23 25.74
N SER A 46 9.08 9.54 25.79
CA SER A 46 9.69 10.41 24.78
C SER A 46 9.61 9.72 23.39
N PRO A 47 9.38 10.48 22.30
CA PRO A 47 9.41 9.92 20.95
C PRO A 47 10.72 9.19 20.62
N LEU A 48 11.86 9.65 21.16
CA LEU A 48 13.14 8.97 20.97
C LEU A 48 13.17 7.59 21.65
N ASP A 49 12.59 7.48 22.85
CA ASP A 49 12.52 6.20 23.57
C ASP A 49 11.60 5.21 22.85
N LEU A 50 10.50 5.70 22.26
CA LEU A 50 9.61 4.88 21.43
C LEU A 50 10.31 4.40 20.15
N LEU A 51 11.09 5.25 19.48
CA LEU A 51 11.79 4.90 18.23
C LEU A 51 12.96 3.94 18.46
N THR A 52 13.69 4.10 19.56
CA THR A 52 14.90 3.30 19.88
C THR A 52 14.61 2.10 20.77
N GLY A 53 13.43 2.05 21.40
CA GLY A 53 13.00 0.94 22.23
C GLY A 53 12.93 -0.36 21.44
N SER A 54 13.51 -1.43 22.00
CA SER A 54 13.61 -2.75 21.38
C SER A 54 12.51 -3.72 21.81
N SER A 55 11.80 -3.45 22.91
CA SER A 55 10.77 -4.32 23.47
C SER A 55 9.36 -3.92 23.00
N TRP A 56 8.57 -4.90 22.58
CA TRP A 56 7.14 -4.73 22.27
C TRP A 56 6.30 -5.55 23.24
N LEU A 57 5.98 -4.97 24.40
CA LEU A 57 5.12 -5.57 25.43
C LEU A 57 3.96 -4.60 25.76
N PRO A 58 2.91 -4.58 24.92
CA PRO A 58 1.80 -3.62 25.08
C PRO A 58 1.04 -3.81 26.39
N PHE A 59 1.02 -5.03 26.95
CA PHE A 59 0.37 -5.33 28.23
C PHE A 59 1.08 -4.74 29.45
N THR A 60 2.38 -4.42 29.32
CA THR A 60 3.19 -3.79 30.38
C THR A 60 3.49 -2.32 30.09
N GLY A 61 2.89 -1.76 29.03
CA GLY A 61 3.11 -0.37 28.61
C GLY A 61 4.45 -0.12 27.89
N GLU A 62 5.12 -1.18 27.42
CA GLU A 62 6.37 -1.05 26.66
C GLU A 62 6.10 -1.08 25.15
N PHE A 63 6.37 0.05 24.50
CA PHE A 63 6.14 0.25 23.07
C PHE A 63 7.43 0.65 22.38
N GLY A 64 8.20 -0.33 21.93
CA GLY A 64 9.42 -0.15 21.15
C GLY A 64 9.16 -0.33 19.65
N PHE A 65 9.46 0.69 18.85
CA PHE A 65 9.31 0.66 17.39
C PHE A 65 10.56 0.22 16.64
N TYR A 66 11.72 0.18 17.31
CA TYR A 66 12.99 -0.23 16.69
C TYR A 66 12.91 -1.57 15.94
N PRO A 67 12.35 -2.66 16.48
CA PRO A 67 12.26 -3.92 15.75
C PRO A 67 11.37 -3.82 14.51
N PHE A 68 10.31 -3.01 14.52
CA PHE A 68 9.44 -2.82 13.35
C PHE A 68 10.15 -2.04 12.24
N ILE A 69 10.87 -0.98 12.61
CA ILE A 69 11.66 -0.18 11.67
C ILE A 69 12.75 -1.05 11.04
N LEU A 70 13.53 -1.73 11.89
CA LEU A 70 14.63 -2.60 11.44
C LEU A 70 14.11 -3.73 10.54
N SER A 71 13.03 -4.40 10.95
CA SER A 71 12.43 -5.49 10.17
C SER A 71 11.93 -4.99 8.81
N THR A 72 11.27 -3.82 8.78
CA THR A 72 10.81 -3.22 7.51
C THR A 72 11.98 -2.96 6.58
N VAL A 73 13.04 -2.31 7.07
CA VAL A 73 14.23 -2.01 6.25
C VAL A 73 14.90 -3.28 5.76
N LEU A 74 15.13 -4.26 6.65
CA LEU A 74 15.80 -5.51 6.29
C LEU A 74 14.99 -6.31 5.26
N VAL A 75 13.68 -6.47 5.48
CA VAL A 75 12.82 -7.19 4.53
C VAL A 75 12.77 -6.47 3.20
N THR A 76 12.65 -5.14 3.17
CA THR A 76 12.68 -4.37 1.91
C THR A 76 14.00 -4.54 1.18
N VAL A 77 15.14 -4.45 1.88
CA VAL A 77 16.47 -4.61 1.26
C VAL A 77 16.64 -6.03 0.70
N LEU A 78 16.29 -7.06 1.47
CA LEU A 78 16.35 -8.45 1.00
C LEU A 78 15.43 -8.69 -0.20
N ALA A 79 14.21 -8.15 -0.16
CA ALA A 79 13.28 -8.25 -1.27
C ALA A 79 13.84 -7.57 -2.53
N LEU A 80 14.46 -6.40 -2.41
CA LEU A 80 15.09 -5.71 -3.53
C LEU A 80 16.27 -6.50 -4.10
N ILE A 81 17.15 -7.04 -3.25
CA ILE A 81 18.31 -7.85 -3.68
C ILE A 81 17.87 -9.04 -4.52
N LEU A 82 16.75 -9.68 -4.16
CA LEU A 82 16.23 -10.85 -4.89
C LEU A 82 15.39 -10.45 -6.11
N ALA A 83 14.45 -9.52 -5.95
CA ALA A 83 13.49 -9.18 -6.98
C ALA A 83 14.11 -8.34 -8.10
N VAL A 84 14.95 -7.36 -7.79
CA VAL A 84 15.46 -6.40 -8.78
C VAL A 84 16.28 -7.08 -9.89
N PRO A 85 17.26 -7.96 -9.60
CA PRO A 85 18.01 -8.63 -10.66
C PRO A 85 17.10 -9.46 -11.57
N LEU A 86 16.16 -10.21 -10.99
CA LEU A 86 15.22 -11.05 -11.74
C LEU A 86 14.27 -10.20 -12.59
N SER A 87 13.76 -9.10 -12.05
CA SER A 87 12.90 -8.16 -12.78
C SER A 87 13.64 -7.51 -13.95
N ILE A 88 14.88 -7.08 -13.77
CA ILE A 88 15.69 -6.46 -14.84
C ILE A 88 15.99 -7.50 -15.94
N LEU A 89 16.45 -8.70 -15.57
CA LEU A 89 16.74 -9.76 -16.54
C LEU A 89 15.49 -10.15 -17.34
N SER A 90 14.35 -10.24 -16.66
CA SER A 90 13.06 -10.53 -17.31
C SER A 90 12.64 -9.41 -18.26
N ALA A 91 12.82 -8.14 -17.86
CA ALA A 91 12.51 -6.99 -18.68
C ALA A 91 13.38 -6.94 -19.95
N VAL A 92 14.70 -7.15 -19.81
CA VAL A 92 15.64 -7.19 -20.95
C VAL A 92 15.32 -8.34 -21.89
N TYR A 93 15.02 -9.54 -21.37
CA TYR A 93 14.61 -10.67 -22.21
C TYR A 93 13.33 -10.35 -23.00
N LEU A 94 12.33 -9.78 -22.35
CA LEU A 94 11.05 -9.44 -22.99
C LEU A 94 11.17 -8.30 -24.00
N SER A 95 12.10 -7.36 -23.82
CA SER A 95 12.28 -6.23 -24.73
C SER A 95 13.13 -6.59 -25.96
N GLU A 96 14.23 -7.32 -25.76
CA GLU A 96 15.23 -7.53 -26.81
C GLU A 96 15.15 -8.92 -27.47
N TYR A 97 14.74 -9.96 -26.74
CA TYR A 97 14.91 -11.36 -27.17
C TYR A 97 13.59 -12.11 -27.37
N ALA A 98 12.49 -11.67 -26.76
CA ALA A 98 11.23 -12.39 -26.80
C ALA A 98 10.57 -12.30 -28.18
N THR A 99 10.08 -13.43 -28.67
CA THR A 99 9.25 -13.49 -29.89
C THR A 99 7.86 -12.91 -29.61
N GLU A 100 7.16 -12.47 -30.67
CA GLU A 100 5.81 -11.88 -30.53
C GLU A 100 4.84 -12.76 -29.72
N ARG A 101 4.92 -14.09 -29.88
CA ARG A 101 4.07 -15.05 -29.18
C ARG A 101 4.36 -15.15 -27.67
N VAL A 102 5.62 -14.99 -27.26
CA VAL A 102 5.97 -14.96 -25.83
C VAL A 102 5.47 -13.65 -25.23
N ARG A 103 5.75 -12.54 -25.91
CA ARG A 103 5.32 -11.20 -25.47
C ARG A 103 3.81 -11.10 -25.33
N SER A 104 3.04 -11.63 -26.29
CA SER A 104 1.57 -11.56 -26.29
C SER A 104 0.91 -12.37 -25.15
N ASN A 105 1.58 -13.39 -24.62
CA ASN A 105 1.08 -14.18 -23.50
C ASN A 105 1.58 -13.66 -22.14
N VAL A 106 2.87 -13.31 -22.06
CA VAL A 106 3.51 -12.97 -20.78
C VAL A 106 3.13 -11.58 -20.28
N LEU A 107 3.01 -10.59 -21.17
CA LEU A 107 2.65 -9.22 -20.75
C LEU A 107 1.28 -9.15 -20.05
N PRO A 108 0.19 -9.72 -20.61
CA PRO A 108 -1.10 -9.75 -19.92
C PRO A 108 -1.06 -10.47 -18.56
N LEU A 109 -0.24 -11.51 -18.43
CA LEU A 109 -0.04 -12.23 -17.17
C LEU A 109 0.63 -11.36 -16.12
N ILE A 110 1.68 -10.60 -16.49
CA ILE A 110 2.34 -9.64 -15.60
C ILE A 110 1.37 -8.55 -15.16
N ASP A 111 0.60 -7.99 -16.10
CA ASP A 111 -0.40 -6.96 -15.80
C ASP A 111 -1.49 -7.48 -14.85
N LEU A 112 -1.93 -8.72 -15.04
CA LEU A 112 -2.89 -9.37 -14.15
C LEU A 112 -2.32 -9.53 -12.73
N LEU A 113 -1.07 -10.01 -12.61
CA LEU A 113 -0.40 -10.17 -11.31
C LEU A 113 -0.21 -8.83 -10.59
N ALA A 114 0.11 -7.76 -11.34
CA ALA A 114 0.22 -6.41 -10.80
C ALA A 114 -1.13 -5.84 -10.34
N GLY A 115 -2.24 -6.30 -10.94
CA GLY A 115 -3.60 -5.91 -10.57
C GLY A 115 -4.16 -6.61 -9.32
N ILE A 116 -3.50 -7.67 -8.83
CA ILE A 116 -3.96 -8.38 -7.62
C ILE A 116 -3.73 -7.51 -6.38
N PRO A 117 -4.77 -7.27 -5.55
CA PRO A 117 -4.61 -6.47 -4.34
C PRO A 117 -3.57 -7.06 -3.38
N PRO A 118 -2.69 -6.24 -2.76
CA PRO A 118 -1.67 -6.71 -1.81
C PRO A 118 -2.23 -7.53 -0.65
N VAL A 119 -3.45 -7.23 -0.21
CA VAL A 119 -4.12 -7.97 0.87
C VAL A 119 -4.34 -9.45 0.53
N VAL A 120 -4.54 -9.77 -0.75
CA VAL A 120 -4.71 -11.16 -1.20
C VAL A 120 -3.39 -11.93 -1.00
N TYR A 121 -2.28 -11.35 -1.44
CA TYR A 121 -0.95 -11.94 -1.20
C TYR A 121 -0.64 -12.11 0.29
N GLY A 122 -1.11 -11.19 1.14
CA GLY A 122 -0.92 -11.30 2.60
C GLY A 122 -1.77 -12.39 3.28
N VAL A 123 -2.93 -12.74 2.74
CA VAL A 123 -3.81 -13.80 3.32
C VAL A 123 -3.35 -15.20 2.91
N PHE A 124 -2.82 -15.35 1.70
CA PHE A 124 -2.29 -16.62 1.18
C PHE A 124 -0.80 -16.83 1.47
N GLY A 125 -0.17 -15.90 2.19
CA GLY A 125 1.23 -15.96 2.59
C GLY A 125 1.57 -17.24 3.35
#